data_AF-A0A397FJV6-F1
#
_entry.id   AF-A0A397FJV6-F1
#
_cell.length_a   1.000
_cell.length_b   1.000
_cell.length_c   1.000
_cell.angle_alpha   90.00
_cell.angle_beta   90.00
_cell.angle_gamma   90.00
#
_symmetry.space_group_name_H-M   'P 1'
#
loop_
_entity.id
_entity.type
_entity.pdbx_description
1 polymer ?
#
loop_
_entity_poly.entity_id
_entity_poly.type
_entity_poly.pdbx_seq_one_letter_code
_entity_poly.pdbx_strand_id
1 'polypeptide(L)'
;MMAVAPVFVLLSISYEVFFYAAFCTTLLLWIRLETSTVTPRHTRNTGLAVTPEDIRLALWYLIFFKLSFFATGNIASMSSFEISSTFRFVTVFNPFVMGALLVLKILLPMVIVTCAFHVLLTLKGHHPNRLFLLVVLLSDMLALHFFFLVKDEGSWKEIGNSISIFGIVNLKMVFVPLLLFVAKLLFRQSTATDRSLHLD
;
A
#
# COMPACT_ATOMS: atom_id res chain seq x y z
N MET A 1 5.38 -2.61 -11.40
CA MET A 1 6.22 -3.55 -10.62
C MET A 1 7.67 -3.52 -11.09
N MET A 2 7.98 -3.83 -12.35
CA MET A 2 9.37 -3.84 -12.84
C MET A 2 10.06 -2.46 -12.85
N ALA A 3 9.33 -1.38 -13.16
CA ALA A 3 9.91 -0.02 -13.18
C ALA A 3 10.40 0.48 -11.80
N VAL A 4 9.82 -0.03 -10.71
CA VAL A 4 10.16 0.37 -9.33
C VAL A 4 11.27 -0.52 -8.74
N ALA A 5 11.50 -1.69 -9.34
CA ALA A 5 12.45 -2.68 -8.83
C ALA A 5 13.90 -2.18 -8.77
N PRO A 6 14.47 -1.46 -9.76
CA PRO A 6 15.86 -0.99 -9.68
C PRO A 6 16.08 -0.02 -8.51
N VAL A 7 15.14 0.91 -8.31
CA VAL A 7 15.22 1.90 -7.22
C VAL A 7 15.12 1.21 -5.86
N PHE A 8 14.22 0.26 -5.72
CA PHE A 8 14.08 -0.51 -4.48
C PHE A 8 15.33 -1.35 -4.19
N VAL A 9 15.85 -2.08 -5.20
CA VAL A 9 17.03 -2.94 -5.04
C VAL A 9 18.27 -2.15 -4.62
N LEU A 10 18.50 -0.97 -5.20
CA LEU A 10 19.65 -0.12 -4.83
C LEU A 10 19.58 0.33 -3.37
N LEU A 11 18.37 0.61 -2.89
CA LEU A 11 18.09 1.13 -1.55
C LEU A 11 17.83 0.00 -0.53
N SER A 12 17.92 -1.26 -0.96
CA SER A 12 17.66 -2.42 -0.11
C SER A 12 18.91 -3.17 0.34
N ILE A 13 18.83 -3.75 1.54
CA ILE A 13 19.91 -4.56 2.13
C ILE A 13 19.52 -6.03 2.01
N SER A 14 20.34 -6.82 1.29
CA SER A 14 20.27 -8.28 1.11
C SER A 14 18.86 -8.92 1.22
N TYR A 15 18.40 -9.23 2.44
CA TYR A 15 17.13 -9.94 2.70
C TYR A 15 15.87 -9.18 2.22
N GLU A 16 15.91 -7.86 2.16
CA GLU A 16 14.78 -7.04 1.72
C GLU A 16 14.41 -7.28 0.25
N VAL A 17 15.38 -7.63 -0.59
CA VAL A 17 15.16 -7.93 -2.01
C VAL A 17 14.36 -9.22 -2.17
N PHE A 18 14.69 -10.25 -1.38
CA PHE A 18 13.94 -11.51 -1.37
C PHE A 18 12.52 -11.30 -0.87
N PHE A 19 12.34 -10.50 0.18
CA PHE A 19 11.01 -10.12 0.64
C PHE A 19 10.22 -9.43 -0.48
N TYR A 20 10.81 -8.44 -1.14
CA TYR A 20 10.13 -7.69 -2.21
C TYR A 20 9.75 -8.58 -3.39
N ALA A 21 10.61 -9.52 -3.77
CA ALA A 21 10.29 -10.52 -4.79
C ALA A 21 9.11 -11.40 -4.37
N ALA A 22 9.13 -11.96 -3.16
CA ALA A 22 8.03 -12.76 -2.61
C ALA A 22 6.72 -11.97 -2.44
N PHE A 23 6.83 -10.68 -2.11
CA PHE A 23 5.70 -9.77 -2.00
C PHE A 23 5.08 -9.50 -3.38
N CYS A 24 5.90 -9.23 -4.39
CA CYS A 24 5.43 -9.04 -5.77
C CYS A 24 4.77 -10.31 -6.31
N THR A 25 5.35 -11.50 -6.08
CA THR A 25 4.73 -12.76 -6.54
C THR A 25 3.40 -13.01 -5.83
N THR A 26 3.31 -12.73 -4.53
CA THR A 26 2.06 -12.85 -3.76
C THR A 26 0.98 -11.90 -4.29
N LEU A 27 1.33 -10.64 -4.60
CA LEU A 27 0.40 -9.70 -5.23
C LEU A 27 -0.08 -10.17 -6.61
N LEU A 28 0.82 -10.72 -7.43
CA LEU A 28 0.46 -11.27 -8.74
C LEU A 28 -0.47 -12.47 -8.59
N LEU A 29 -0.18 -13.39 -7.66
CA LEU A 29 -1.03 -14.53 -7.36
C LEU A 29 -2.41 -14.07 -6.89
N TRP A 30 -2.47 -13.08 -6.02
CA TRP A 30 -3.74 -12.50 -5.56
C TRP A 30 -4.56 -11.91 -6.71
N ILE A 31 -3.94 -11.11 -7.60
CA ILE A 31 -4.62 -10.58 -8.79
C ILE A 31 -5.14 -11.73 -9.65
N ARG A 32 -4.32 -12.76 -9.92
CA ARG A 32 -4.71 -13.93 -10.72
C ARG A 32 -5.90 -14.66 -10.12
N LEU A 33 -5.84 -14.97 -8.83
CA LEU A 33 -6.92 -15.65 -8.10
C LEU A 33 -8.23 -14.85 -8.17
N GLU A 34 -8.14 -13.54 -7.95
CA GLU A 34 -9.30 -12.69 -7.96
C GLU A 34 -9.85 -12.48 -9.38
N THR A 35 -9.01 -12.52 -10.43
CA THR A 35 -9.50 -12.51 -11.82
C THR A 35 -10.11 -13.84 -12.27
N SER A 36 -9.63 -14.98 -11.74
CA SER A 36 -10.14 -16.31 -12.08
C SER A 36 -11.47 -16.64 -11.39
N THR A 37 -11.79 -15.95 -10.29
CA THR A 37 -13.10 -16.07 -9.65
C THR A 37 -14.14 -15.37 -10.52
N VAL A 38 -14.72 -16.14 -11.44
CA VAL A 38 -15.91 -15.75 -12.21
C VAL A 38 -17.09 -15.72 -11.24
N THR A 39 -17.31 -14.58 -10.58
CA THR A 39 -18.57 -14.37 -9.88
C THR A 39 -19.66 -14.18 -10.93
N PRO A 40 -20.69 -15.05 -10.96
CA PRO A 40 -21.77 -14.89 -11.92
C PRO A 40 -22.34 -13.48 -11.73
N ARG A 41 -22.49 -12.74 -12.83
CA ARG A 41 -23.20 -11.46 -12.88
C ARG A 41 -24.67 -11.72 -12.53
N HIS A 42 -24.96 -12.03 -11.27
CA HIS A 42 -26.32 -11.97 -10.77
C HIS A 42 -26.72 -10.51 -10.90
N THR A 43 -27.76 -10.32 -11.70
CA THR A 43 -28.42 -9.09 -12.11
C THR A 43 -28.05 -7.94 -11.17
N ARG A 44 -27.12 -7.11 -11.64
CA ARG A 44 -26.51 -6.01 -10.89
C ARG A 44 -27.63 -5.06 -10.51
N ASN A 45 -28.25 -5.27 -9.35
CA ASN A 45 -29.18 -4.31 -8.78
C ASN A 45 -28.44 -2.98 -8.78
N THR A 46 -29.06 -1.99 -9.43
CA THR A 46 -28.60 -0.62 -9.63
C THR A 46 -28.52 0.18 -8.32
N GLY A 47 -28.38 -0.51 -7.19
CA GLY A 47 -28.26 0.06 -5.86
C GLY A 47 -26.81 0.29 -5.46
N LEU A 48 -26.64 1.36 -4.70
CA LEU A 48 -25.45 1.75 -3.93
C LEU A 48 -25.03 0.71 -2.85
N ALA A 49 -25.46 -0.55 -2.98
CA ALA A 49 -25.21 -1.59 -1.99
C ALA A 49 -23.75 -2.07 -2.08
N VAL A 50 -23.07 -2.04 -0.95
CA VAL A 50 -21.73 -2.60 -0.78
C VAL A 50 -21.87 -4.12 -0.79
N THR A 51 -21.21 -4.78 -1.74
CA THR A 51 -21.22 -6.25 -1.80
C THR A 51 -20.18 -6.83 -0.83
N PRO A 52 -20.38 -8.06 -0.32
CA PRO A 52 -19.35 -8.75 0.46
C PRO A 52 -18.03 -8.91 -0.31
N GLU A 53 -18.10 -8.97 -1.64
CA GLU A 53 -16.93 -8.98 -2.52
C GLU A 53 -16.13 -7.67 -2.44
N ASP A 54 -16.82 -6.52 -2.48
CA ASP A 54 -16.19 -5.21 -2.33
C ASP A 54 -15.46 -5.09 -0.97
N ILE A 55 -16.07 -5.60 0.10
CA ILE A 55 -15.47 -5.63 1.46
C ILE A 55 -14.24 -6.53 1.49
N ARG A 56 -14.35 -7.75 0.95
CA ARG A 56 -13.23 -8.70 0.90
C ARG A 56 -12.02 -8.12 0.14
N LEU A 57 -12.27 -7.48 -1.01
CA LEU A 57 -11.26 -6.80 -1.81
C LEU A 57 -10.58 -5.68 -1.02
N ALA A 58 -11.36 -4.84 -0.35
CA ALA A 58 -10.86 -3.75 0.47
C ALA A 58 -10.02 -4.26 1.67
N LEU A 59 -10.44 -5.36 2.30
CA LEU A 59 -9.70 -5.99 3.40
C LEU A 59 -8.36 -6.56 2.94
N TRP A 60 -8.32 -7.30 1.82
CA TRP A 60 -7.07 -7.79 1.25
C TRP A 60 -6.12 -6.65 0.89
N TYR A 61 -6.65 -5.57 0.31
CA TYR A 61 -5.86 -4.36 0.06
C TYR A 61 -5.24 -3.79 1.34
N LEU A 62 -6.03 -3.63 2.41
CA LEU A 62 -5.53 -3.10 3.69
C LEU A 62 -4.47 -4.00 4.33
N ILE A 63 -4.62 -5.33 4.20
CA ILE A 63 -3.63 -6.30 4.66
C ILE A 63 -2.32 -6.14 3.88
N PHE A 64 -2.37 -6.12 2.55
CA PHE A 64 -1.17 -5.92 1.73
C PHE A 64 -0.52 -4.55 1.95
N PHE A 65 -1.32 -3.50 2.16
CA PHE A 65 -0.82 -2.17 2.48
C PHE A 65 -0.07 -2.17 3.81
N LYS A 66 -0.63 -2.78 4.87
CA LYS A 66 0.07 -2.95 6.14
C LYS A 66 1.35 -3.78 5.99
N LEU A 67 1.26 -4.89 5.28
CA LEU A 67 2.40 -5.75 5.03
C LEU A 67 3.52 -4.99 4.29
N SER A 68 3.18 -4.11 3.35
CA SER A 68 4.15 -3.28 2.62
C SER A 68 4.88 -2.28 3.50
N PHE A 69 4.27 -1.80 4.59
CA PHE A 69 4.95 -0.94 5.56
C PHE A 69 5.94 -1.76 6.40
N PHE A 70 5.48 -2.88 6.97
CA PHE A 70 6.31 -3.77 7.79
C PHE A 70 7.45 -4.43 6.99
N ALA A 71 7.25 -4.64 5.70
CA ALA A 71 8.24 -5.13 4.75
C ALA A 71 9.52 -4.29 4.67
N THR A 72 9.37 -2.97 4.78
CA THR A 72 10.47 -2.01 4.63
C THR A 72 11.17 -1.68 5.93
N GLY A 73 10.57 -2.06 7.06
CA GLY A 73 11.15 -1.96 8.38
C GLY A 73 11.94 -3.21 8.73
N ASN A 74 12.99 -3.06 9.53
CA ASN A 74 13.66 -4.21 10.11
C ASN A 74 12.65 -4.94 11.04
N ILE A 75 12.37 -6.21 10.76
CA ILE A 75 11.34 -7.05 11.42
C ILE A 75 11.52 -7.10 12.96
N ALA A 76 12.71 -6.77 13.47
CA ALA A 76 13.03 -6.80 14.89
C ALA A 76 12.64 -5.54 15.69
N SER A 77 12.42 -4.38 15.05
CA SER A 77 12.21 -3.12 15.78
C SER A 77 11.56 -2.05 14.90
N MET A 78 10.34 -1.64 15.26
CA MET A 78 9.56 -0.57 14.62
C MET A 78 10.28 0.80 14.66
N SER A 79 11.33 0.96 15.48
CA SER A 79 12.16 2.16 15.57
C SER A 79 13.51 2.05 14.84
N SER A 80 13.81 0.93 14.20
CA SER A 80 15.11 0.67 13.55
C SER A 80 14.99 0.66 12.03
N PHE A 81 14.53 1.77 11.44
CA PHE A 81 14.77 1.98 10.02
C PHE A 81 16.28 2.06 9.79
N GLU A 82 16.82 1.08 9.05
CA GLU A 82 18.26 1.01 8.81
C GLU A 82 18.72 2.13 7.89
N ILE A 83 19.28 3.14 8.54
CA ILE A 83 20.00 4.26 7.94
C ILE A 83 21.17 3.76 7.06
N SER A 84 21.71 2.57 7.37
CA SER A 84 22.75 1.86 6.62
C SER A 84 22.53 1.84 5.09
N SER A 85 21.28 1.70 4.66
CA SER A 85 20.91 1.65 3.24
C SER A 85 21.17 2.95 2.49
N THR A 86 21.01 4.09 3.16
CA THR A 86 21.15 5.42 2.56
C THR A 86 22.59 5.88 2.39
N PHE A 87 23.54 5.30 3.15
CA PHE A 87 24.98 5.60 3.02
C PHE A 87 25.56 5.20 1.66
N ARG A 88 24.85 4.37 0.88
CA ARG A 88 25.22 4.04 -0.50
C ARG A 88 25.02 5.21 -1.48
N PHE A 89 24.15 6.16 -1.13
CA PHE A 89 23.84 7.33 -1.96
C PHE A 89 24.39 8.62 -1.37
N VAL A 90 24.40 8.73 -0.05
CA VAL A 90 24.79 9.93 0.68
C VAL A 90 25.81 9.53 1.75
N THR A 91 27.08 9.76 1.47
CA THR A 91 28.20 9.38 2.36
C THR A 91 28.42 10.37 3.49
N VAL A 92 28.04 11.64 3.30
CA VAL A 92 28.11 12.70 4.32
C VAL A 92 26.76 12.82 5.00
N PHE A 93 26.73 12.85 6.33
CA PHE A 93 25.48 12.95 7.09
C PHE A 93 24.66 14.19 6.67
N ASN A 94 23.54 13.94 5.99
CA ASN A 94 22.54 14.95 5.66
C ASN A 94 21.16 14.41 6.08
N PRO A 95 20.62 14.82 7.24
CA PRO A 95 19.44 14.20 7.83
C PRO A 95 18.20 14.34 6.94
N PHE A 96 18.08 15.42 6.17
CA PHE A 96 16.94 15.65 5.29
C PHE A 96 16.96 14.74 4.07
N VAL A 97 18.11 14.63 3.38
CA VAL A 97 18.22 13.77 2.19
C VAL A 97 18.14 12.30 2.59
N MET A 98 18.79 11.94 3.69
CA MET A 98 18.78 10.59 4.23
C MET A 98 17.36 10.17 4.65
N GLY A 99 16.65 11.05 5.36
CA GLY A 99 15.24 10.87 5.68
C GLY A 99 14.35 10.75 4.44
N ALA A 100 14.56 11.59 3.42
CA ALA A 100 13.81 11.52 2.17
C ALA A 100 14.03 10.19 1.43
N LEU A 101 15.26 9.65 1.41
CA LEU A 101 15.57 8.34 0.83
C LEU A 101 14.89 7.20 1.59
N LEU A 102 14.82 7.27 2.92
CA LEU A 102 14.07 6.30 3.74
C LEU A 102 12.56 6.39 3.49
N VAL A 103 12.00 7.60 3.41
CA VAL A 103 10.59 7.79 3.08
C VAL A 103 10.31 7.23 1.68
N LEU A 104 11.18 7.51 0.70
CA LEU A 104 11.06 6.94 -0.65
C LEU A 104 11.06 5.41 -0.59
N LYS A 105 11.97 4.79 0.18
CA LYS A 105 12.01 3.33 0.39
C LYS A 105 10.67 2.75 0.80
N ILE A 106 10.06 3.37 1.81
CA ILE A 106 8.81 2.93 2.44
C ILE A 106 7.64 3.08 1.45
N LEU A 107 7.65 4.13 0.62
CA LEU A 107 6.60 4.41 -0.35
C LEU A 107 6.60 3.44 -1.54
N LEU A 108 7.76 2.90 -1.96
CA LEU A 108 7.84 2.05 -3.16
C LEU A 108 6.92 0.82 -3.12
N PRO A 109 6.93 -0.05 -2.09
CA PRO A 109 6.03 -1.20 -2.06
C PRO A 109 4.57 -0.79 -1.83
N MET A 110 4.30 0.32 -1.13
CA MET A 110 2.93 0.85 -1.00
C MET A 110 2.35 1.25 -2.37
N VAL A 111 3.12 1.97 -3.18
CA VAL A 111 2.72 2.37 -4.54
C VAL A 111 2.41 1.13 -5.39
N ILE A 112 3.19 0.07 -5.25
CA ILE A 112 2.97 -1.18 -6.00
C ILE A 112 1.64 -1.84 -5.62
N VAL A 113 1.32 -1.90 -4.32
CA VAL A 113 0.03 -2.43 -3.83
C VAL A 113 -1.12 -1.60 -4.40
N THR A 114 -1.03 -0.27 -4.34
CA THR A 114 -2.05 0.64 -4.86
C THR A 114 -2.25 0.47 -6.36
N CYS A 115 -1.17 0.37 -7.14
CA CYS A 115 -1.25 0.12 -8.57
C CYS A 115 -1.85 -1.25 -8.90
N ALA A 116 -1.42 -2.31 -8.20
CA ALA A 116 -1.96 -3.66 -8.35
C ALA A 116 -3.47 -3.69 -8.07
N PHE A 117 -3.90 -3.03 -7.00
CA PHE A 117 -5.31 -2.89 -6.65
C PHE A 117 -6.08 -2.12 -7.72
N HIS A 118 -5.56 -1.00 -8.21
CA HIS A 118 -6.22 -0.22 -9.26
C HIS A 118 -6.41 -1.03 -10.56
N VAL A 119 -5.40 -1.79 -10.96
CA VAL A 119 -5.49 -2.70 -12.11
C VAL A 119 -6.58 -3.75 -11.88
N LEU A 120 -6.59 -4.38 -10.71
CA LEU A 120 -7.61 -5.37 -10.34
C LEU A 120 -9.04 -4.80 -10.40
N LEU A 121 -9.25 -3.58 -9.91
CA LEU A 121 -10.56 -2.90 -9.98
C LEU A 121 -11.00 -2.66 -11.43
N THR A 122 -10.04 -2.27 -12.27
CA THR A 122 -10.27 -2.02 -13.70
C THR A 122 -10.65 -3.32 -14.40
N LEU A 123 -9.97 -4.43 -14.11
CA LEU A 123 -10.26 -5.76 -14.67
C LEU A 123 -11.64 -6.28 -14.25
N LYS A 124 -12.07 -6.03 -13.01
CA LYS A 124 -13.41 -6.43 -12.54
C LYS A 124 -14.55 -5.48 -12.96
N GLY A 125 -14.25 -4.34 -13.57
CA GLY A 125 -15.26 -3.35 -13.96
C GLY A 125 -16.04 -2.77 -12.76
N HIS A 126 -15.37 -2.70 -11.60
CA HIS A 126 -15.91 -2.03 -10.42
C HIS A 126 -15.75 -0.53 -10.54
N HIS A 127 -16.71 0.25 -10.01
CA HIS A 127 -16.60 1.69 -10.02
C HIS A 127 -15.56 2.12 -8.98
N PRO A 128 -14.41 2.69 -9.39
CA PRO A 128 -13.24 2.86 -8.50
C PRO A 128 -13.55 3.75 -7.29
N ASN A 129 -14.36 4.78 -7.46
CA ASN A 129 -14.75 5.71 -6.38
C ASN A 129 -15.40 5.00 -5.17
N ARG A 130 -16.21 3.96 -5.42
CA ARG A 130 -16.94 3.27 -4.34
C ARG A 130 -15.98 2.46 -3.47
N LEU A 131 -15.08 1.70 -4.08
CA LEU A 131 -14.09 0.92 -3.32
C LEU A 131 -13.05 1.83 -2.67
N PHE A 132 -12.70 2.97 -3.27
CA PHE A 132 -11.84 3.95 -2.61
C PHE A 132 -12.47 4.45 -1.30
N LEU A 133 -13.74 4.86 -1.33
CA LEU A 133 -14.45 5.30 -0.12
C LEU A 133 -14.58 4.16 0.91
N LEU A 134 -14.85 2.93 0.46
CA LEU A 134 -14.91 1.76 1.34
C LEU A 134 -13.57 1.47 2.03
N VAL A 135 -12.46 1.55 1.28
CA VAL A 135 -11.11 1.36 1.81
C VAL A 135 -10.76 2.43 2.84
N VAL A 136 -11.15 3.69 2.60
CA VAL A 136 -10.96 4.79 3.57
C VAL A 136 -11.75 4.51 4.84
N LEU A 137 -13.04 4.18 4.72
CA LEU A 137 -13.89 3.88 5.88
C LEU A 137 -13.35 2.72 6.72
N LEU A 138 -12.93 1.62 6.08
CA LEU A 138 -12.36 0.46 6.77
C LEU A 138 -11.00 0.77 7.39
N SER A 139 -10.20 1.64 6.75
CA SER A 139 -8.94 2.14 7.31
C SER A 139 -9.17 2.93 8.60
N ASP A 140 -10.23 3.74 8.63
CA ASP A 140 -10.63 4.55 9.78
C ASP A 140 -11.11 3.69 10.95
N MET A 141 -11.96 2.70 10.67
CA MET A 141 -12.37 1.70 11.67
C MET A 141 -11.16 0.98 12.27
N LEU A 142 -10.20 0.60 11.42
CA LEU A 142 -8.97 -0.03 11.86
C LEU A 142 -8.12 0.92 12.72
N ALA A 143 -8.12 2.23 12.45
CA ALA A 143 -7.39 3.18 13.29
C ALA A 143 -8.03 3.39 14.65
N LEU A 144 -9.36 3.47 14.72
CA LEU A 144 -10.10 3.51 15.99
C LEU A 144 -9.82 2.25 16.82
N HIS A 145 -9.75 1.08 16.19
CA HIS A 145 -9.38 -0.15 16.90
C HIS A 145 -7.98 -0.05 17.55
N PHE A 146 -6.98 0.47 16.82
CA PHE A 146 -5.65 0.67 17.38
C PHE A 146 -5.58 1.81 18.39
N PHE A 147 -6.45 2.82 18.30
CA PHE A 147 -6.59 3.88 19.31
C PHE A 147 -6.94 3.29 20.67
N PHE A 148 -7.95 2.41 20.72
CA PHE A 148 -8.34 1.73 21.95
C PHE A 148 -7.34 0.66 22.42
N LEU A 149 -6.35 0.32 21.60
CA LEU A 149 -5.27 -0.62 21.93
C LEU A 149 -4.00 0.09 22.46
N VAL A 150 -3.99 1.43 22.49
CA VAL A 150 -2.91 2.19 23.11
C VAL A 150 -2.88 1.87 24.61
N LYS A 151 -1.68 1.62 25.12
CA LYS A 151 -1.47 1.26 26.52
C LYS A 151 -0.86 2.44 27.26
N ASP A 152 -1.46 2.80 28.38
CA ASP A 152 -0.94 3.80 29.31
C ASP A 152 -0.12 3.16 30.46
N GLU A 153 -0.11 1.82 30.54
CA GLU A 153 0.51 1.05 31.61
C GLU A 153 1.58 0.09 31.06
N GLY A 154 2.59 -0.21 31.87
CA GLY A 154 3.67 -1.16 31.56
C GLY A 154 5.04 -0.50 31.42
N SER A 155 5.96 -1.16 30.71
CA SER A 155 7.31 -0.63 30.51
C SER A 155 7.30 0.57 29.55
N TRP A 156 8.20 1.55 29.75
CA TRP A 156 8.36 2.70 28.84
C TRP A 156 8.51 2.29 27.36
N LYS A 157 9.17 1.16 27.10
CA LYS A 157 9.33 0.61 25.74
C LYS A 157 8.00 0.12 25.16
N GLU A 158 7.18 -0.53 25.97
CA GLU A 158 5.87 -1.04 25.55
C GLU A 158 4.90 0.11 25.26
N ILE A 159 4.87 1.11 26.13
CA ILE A 159 4.10 2.34 25.95
C ILE A 159 4.52 3.01 24.64
N GLY A 160 5.82 3.25 24.45
CA GLY A 160 6.37 3.85 23.23
C GLY A 160 6.06 3.05 21.95
N ASN A 161 6.07 1.71 22.02
CA ASN A 161 5.71 0.86 20.90
C ASN A 161 4.22 0.97 20.55
N SER A 162 3.33 1.01 21.56
CA SER A 162 1.89 1.17 21.33
C SER A 162 1.56 2.51 20.65
N ILE A 163 2.21 3.60 21.10
CA ILE A 163 2.08 4.94 20.52
C ILE A 163 2.62 4.97 19.08
N SER A 164 3.75 4.30 18.83
CA SER A 164 4.34 4.22 17.48
C SER A 164 3.43 3.46 16.51
N ILE A 165 2.88 2.31 16.92
CA ILE A 165 1.92 1.53 16.12
C ILE A 165 0.68 2.38 15.80
N PHE A 166 0.16 3.10 16.79
CA PHE A 166 -0.96 4.02 16.60
C PHE A 166 -0.61 5.13 15.61
N GLY A 167 0.54 5.79 15.76
CA GLY A 167 0.99 6.85 14.85
C GLY A 167 1.14 6.38 13.40
N ILE A 168 1.71 5.20 13.18
CA ILE A 168 1.86 4.58 11.85
C ILE A 168 0.48 4.27 11.25
N VAL A 169 -0.44 3.76 12.07
CA VAL A 169 -1.80 3.48 11.65
C VAL A 169 -2.56 4.75 11.27
N ASN A 170 -2.34 5.88 11.94
CA ASN A 170 -2.93 7.16 11.55
C ASN A 170 -2.28 7.74 10.30
N LEU A 171 -0.96 7.59 10.14
CA LEU A 171 -0.26 8.03 8.94
C LEU A 171 -0.86 7.40 7.67
N LYS A 172 -1.26 6.12 7.74
CA LYS A 172 -1.92 5.42 6.63
C LYS A 172 -3.22 6.10 6.18
N MET A 173 -3.96 6.77 7.07
CA MET A 173 -5.23 7.44 6.73
C MET A 173 -5.04 8.56 5.72
N VAL A 174 -3.85 9.18 5.72
CA VAL A 174 -3.50 10.23 4.74
C VAL A 174 -2.89 9.62 3.49
N PHE A 175 -1.96 8.66 3.64
CA PHE A 175 -1.25 8.09 2.50
C PHE A 175 -2.13 7.23 1.60
N VAL A 176 -3.05 6.44 2.15
CA VAL A 176 -3.95 5.58 1.36
C VAL A 176 -4.79 6.39 0.35
N PRO A 177 -5.61 7.38 0.76
CA PRO A 177 -6.38 8.17 -0.20
C PRO A 177 -5.50 8.98 -1.14
N LEU A 178 -4.35 9.50 -0.68
CA LEU A 178 -3.40 10.22 -1.53
C LEU A 178 -2.86 9.31 -2.65
N LEU A 179 -2.37 8.12 -2.31
CA LEU A 179 -1.84 7.17 -3.27
C LEU A 179 -2.92 6.69 -4.25
N LEU A 180 -4.13 6.42 -3.76
CA LEU A 180 -5.27 6.01 -4.59
C LEU A 180 -5.67 7.14 -5.56
N PHE A 181 -5.64 8.40 -5.12
CA PHE A 181 -5.88 9.57 -5.95
C PHE A 181 -4.80 9.72 -7.03
N VAL A 182 -3.53 9.63 -6.66
CA VAL A 182 -2.40 9.68 -7.60
C VAL A 182 -2.51 8.55 -8.63
N ALA A 183 -2.78 7.32 -8.20
CA ALA A 183 -2.99 6.19 -9.10
C ALA A 183 -4.11 6.49 -10.10
N LYS A 184 -5.26 6.97 -9.63
CA LYS A 184 -6.37 7.36 -10.51
C LYS A 184 -5.97 8.42 -11.54
N LEU A 185 -5.18 9.42 -11.15
CA LEU A 185 -4.68 10.43 -12.09
C LEU A 185 -3.76 9.83 -13.16
N LEU A 186 -2.81 8.99 -12.75
CA LEU A 186 -1.86 8.32 -13.66
C LEU A 186 -2.59 7.44 -14.68
N PHE A 187 -3.54 6.63 -14.23
CA PHE A 187 -4.28 5.72 -15.11
C PHE A 187 -5.33 6.44 -15.98
N ARG A 188 -5.88 7.58 -15.52
CA ARG A 188 -6.76 8.43 -16.34
C ARG A 188 -5.99 9.05 -17.52
N GLN A 189 -4.74 9.46 -17.31
CA GLN A 189 -3.91 9.99 -18.39
C GLN A 189 -3.55 8.90 -19.41
N SER A 190 -3.21 7.70 -18.95
CA SER A 190 -2.90 6.56 -19.84
C SER A 190 -4.06 6.22 -20.78
N THR A 191 -5.30 6.19 -20.27
CA THR A 191 -6.49 5.92 -21.09
C THR A 191 -6.85 7.06 -22.06
N ALA A 192 -6.46 8.30 -21.76
CA ALA A 192 -6.66 9.43 -22.67
C ALA A 192 -5.68 9.39 -23.85
N THR A 193 -4.41 9.05 -23.58
CA THR A 193 -3.36 8.93 -24.61
C THR A 193 -3.63 7.79 -25.60
N ASP A 194 -4.15 6.66 -25.11
CA ASP A 194 -4.47 5.51 -25.97
C ASP A 194 -5.65 5.82 -26.92
N ARG A 195 -6.60 6.64 -26.47
CA ARG A 195 -7.74 7.06 -27.30
C ARG A 195 -7.34 8.05 -28.40
N SER A 196 -6.33 8.90 -28.17
CA SER A 196 -5.80 9.78 -29.22
C SER A 196 -5.03 9.02 -30.31
N LEU A 197 -4.34 7.94 -29.96
CA LEU A 197 -3.57 7.12 -30.92
C LEU A 197 -4.43 6.28 -31.88
N HIS A 198 -5.71 6.08 -31.56
CA HIS A 198 -6.66 5.35 -32.41
C HIS A 198 -7.54 6.26 -33.29
N LEU A 199 -7.38 7.58 -33.19
CA LEU A 199 -8.16 8.57 -33.95
C LEU A 199 -7.34 9.24 -35.07
N ASP A 200 -6.07 8.87 -35.22
CA ASP A 200 -5.17 9.24 -36.32
C ASP A 200 -4.89 8.01 -37.21
#